data_AF-A0A937X9S3-F1
#
_entry.id   AF-A0A937X9S3-F1
#
_cell.length_a   1.000
_cell.length_b   1.000
_cell.length_c   1.000
_cell.angle_alpha   90.00
_cell.angle_beta   90.00
_cell.angle_gamma   90.00
#
_symmetry.space_group_name_H-M   'P 1'
#
loop_
_entity.id
_entity.type
_entity.pdbx_description
1 polymer ?
#
loop_
_entity_poly.entity_id
_entity_poly.type
_entity_poly.pdbx_seq_one_letter_code
_entity_poly.pdbx_strand_id
1 'polypeptide(L)'
;RPLPLDTVHYVTYDQFAYTAAVTGIMVREKPAANFLIGAFQAESLLLAETGQSTGAIQIAGTAEVTQLPFFAVVCDYTLMGEELYAAGAYLSNEPAMLGSIKGQDFTKAVLILVILVGVLLEILGVHAIKDFMAIAG
;
A
#
# COMPACT_ATOMS: atom_id res chain seq x y z
N ARG A 1 4.26 -23.50 -17.06
CA ARG A 1 5.52 -23.30 -17.80
C ARG A 1 6.42 -22.44 -16.91
N PRO A 2 7.62 -22.90 -16.52
CA PRO A 2 8.55 -22.05 -15.78
C PRO A 2 8.90 -20.82 -16.62
N LEU A 3 9.07 -19.67 -15.97
CA LEU A 3 9.48 -18.44 -16.63
C LEU A 3 10.91 -18.63 -17.20
N PRO A 4 11.24 -18.01 -18.35
CA PRO A 4 12.62 -17.97 -18.86
C PRO A 4 13.58 -17.46 -17.78
N LEU A 5 14.80 -18.00 -17.71
CA LEU A 5 15.81 -17.65 -16.69
C LEU A 5 16.20 -16.16 -16.69
N ASP A 6 15.93 -15.50 -17.81
CA ASP A 6 16.20 -14.12 -18.18
C ASP A 6 15.04 -13.16 -17.86
N THR A 7 14.12 -13.55 -16.96
CA THR A 7 13.02 -12.68 -16.49
C THR A 7 13.26 -12.02 -15.13
N VAL A 8 14.27 -12.47 -14.38
CA VAL A 8 14.60 -11.94 -13.05
C VAL A 8 16.06 -11.51 -13.04
N HIS A 9 16.30 -10.22 -12.80
CA HIS A 9 17.65 -9.66 -12.79
C HIS A 9 17.92 -8.98 -11.45
N TYR A 10 19.02 -9.38 -10.82
CA TYR A 10 19.59 -8.58 -9.74
C TYR A 10 20.35 -7.39 -10.33
N VAL A 11 20.18 -6.21 -9.73
CA VAL A 11 20.84 -4.98 -10.18
C VAL A 11 21.87 -4.53 -9.14
N THR A 12 21.41 -4.13 -7.96
CA THR A 12 22.24 -3.69 -6.84
C THR A 12 21.39 -3.57 -5.57
N TYR A 13 22.02 -3.46 -4.41
CA TYR A 13 21.37 -3.17 -3.13
C TYR A 13 21.33 -1.67 -2.81
N ASP A 14 22.13 -0.85 -3.51
CA ASP A 14 22.16 0.60 -3.31
C ASP A 14 20.94 1.26 -3.96
N GLN A 15 20.20 2.05 -3.17
CA GLN A 15 18.90 2.60 -3.53
C GLN A 15 18.94 3.40 -4.84
N PHE A 16 19.83 4.39 -4.94
CA PHE A 16 19.86 5.28 -6.10
C PHE A 16 20.56 4.65 -7.31
N ALA A 17 21.53 3.76 -7.09
CA ALA A 17 22.10 2.98 -8.18
C ALA A 17 21.04 2.02 -8.78
N TYR A 18 20.17 1.43 -7.96
CA TYR A 18 19.02 0.64 -8.42
C TYR A 18 18.07 1.51 -9.24
N THR A 19 17.69 2.68 -8.72
CA THR A 19 16.82 3.64 -9.43
C THR A 19 17.40 4.04 -10.78
N ALA A 20 18.67 4.44 -10.85
CA ALA A 20 19.32 4.88 -12.08
C ALA A 20 19.38 3.76 -13.13
N ALA A 21 19.68 2.54 -12.70
CA ALA A 21 19.73 1.39 -13.60
C ALA A 21 18.33 1.05 -14.15
N VAL A 22 17.31 0.98 -13.29
CA VAL A 22 15.94 0.62 -13.66
C VAL A 22 15.29 1.71 -14.53
N THR A 23 15.45 2.98 -14.18
CA THR A 23 14.98 4.11 -15.03
C THR A 23 15.66 4.08 -16.40
N GLY A 24 16.96 3.76 -16.46
CA GLY A 24 17.66 3.55 -17.72
C GLY A 24 17.08 2.39 -18.55
N ILE A 25 16.66 1.29 -17.91
CA ILE A 25 15.95 0.19 -18.58
C ILE A 25 14.61 0.67 -19.13
N MET A 26 13.80 1.37 -18.33
CA MET A 26 12.50 1.90 -18.76
C MET A 26 12.62 2.76 -20.03
N VAL A 27 13.61 3.65 -20.09
CA VAL A 27 13.80 4.56 -21.24
C VAL A 27 14.27 3.83 -22.50
N ARG A 28 15.07 2.77 -22.37
CA ARG A 28 15.58 1.99 -23.52
C ARG A 28 14.55 0.99 -24.03
N GLU A 29 13.98 0.20 -23.12
CA GLU A 29 13.10 -0.91 -23.46
C GLU A 29 11.65 -0.46 -23.67
N LYS A 30 11.26 0.69 -23.11
CA LYS A 30 9.91 1.27 -23.20
C LYS A 30 8.81 0.22 -22.92
N PRO A 31 8.82 -0.38 -21.71
CA PRO A 31 7.82 -1.38 -21.36
C PRO A 31 6.40 -0.81 -21.51
N ALA A 32 5.44 -1.63 -21.91
CA ALA A 32 4.05 -1.19 -22.04
C ALA A 32 3.40 -0.86 -20.68
N ALA A 33 3.84 -1.53 -19.61
CA ALA A 33 3.38 -1.32 -18.25
C ALA A 33 4.49 -1.60 -17.23
N ASN A 34 4.50 -0.84 -16.14
CA ASN A 34 5.37 -1.04 -14.99
C ASN A 34 4.51 -1.38 -13.76
N PHE A 35 4.97 -2.38 -13.00
CA PHE A 35 4.39 -2.75 -11.72
C PHE A 35 5.38 -2.40 -10.60
N LEU A 36 5.05 -1.40 -9.79
CA LEU A 36 5.86 -0.87 -8.70
C LEU A 36 5.24 -1.28 -7.36
N ILE A 37 5.45 -2.53 -6.95
CA ILE A 37 4.78 -3.15 -5.79
C ILE A 37 5.81 -3.44 -4.69
N GLY A 38 5.64 -2.83 -3.52
CA GLY A 38 6.49 -3.11 -2.37
C GLY A 38 6.76 -1.92 -1.44
N ALA A 39 7.84 -2.02 -0.68
CA ALA A 39 8.34 -0.94 0.15
C ALA A 39 9.25 -0.04 -0.69
N PHE A 40 8.85 1.20 -0.87
CA PHE A 40 9.64 2.21 -1.57
C PHE A 40 9.95 3.37 -0.63
N GLN A 41 11.01 4.10 -0.94
CA GLN A 41 11.38 5.34 -0.28
C GLN A 41 11.49 6.46 -1.34
N ALA A 42 12.49 7.33 -1.21
CA ALA A 42 12.71 8.49 -2.09
C ALA A 42 12.81 8.15 -3.59
N GLU A 43 13.08 6.89 -3.96
CA GLU A 43 13.11 6.40 -5.33
C GLU A 43 11.74 6.27 -6.00
N SER A 44 10.66 6.23 -5.21
CA SER A 44 9.28 6.01 -5.68
C SER A 44 8.90 6.96 -6.82
N LEU A 45 9.12 8.26 -6.61
CA LEU A 45 8.79 9.30 -7.57
C LEU A 45 9.62 9.18 -8.86
N LEU A 46 10.94 8.97 -8.73
CA LEU A 46 11.83 8.85 -9.88
C LEU A 46 11.46 7.66 -10.78
N LEU A 47 11.13 6.52 -10.17
CA LEU A 47 10.69 5.32 -10.89
C LEU A 47 9.35 5.56 -11.59
N ALA A 48 8.37 6.11 -10.86
CA ALA A 48 7.03 6.35 -11.38
C ALA A 48 7.02 7.39 -12.51
N GLU A 49 7.72 8.52 -12.34
CA GLU A 49 7.77 9.61 -13.31
C GLU A 49 8.50 9.18 -14.58
N THR A 50 9.60 8.44 -14.45
CA THR A 50 10.31 7.90 -15.61
C THR A 50 9.40 6.96 -16.41
N GLY A 51 8.71 6.04 -15.73
CA GLY A 51 7.78 5.13 -16.40
C GLY A 51 6.64 5.86 -17.12
N GLN A 52 6.01 6.83 -16.45
CA GLN A 52 5.02 7.71 -17.07
C GLN A 52 5.57 8.45 -18.29
N SER A 53 6.79 9.01 -18.19
CA SER A 53 7.42 9.77 -19.28
C SER A 53 7.66 8.92 -20.54
N THR A 54 7.78 7.60 -20.38
CA THR A 54 7.90 6.65 -21.51
C THR A 54 6.56 6.24 -22.13
N GLY A 55 5.44 6.70 -21.56
CA GLY A 55 4.08 6.34 -21.98
C GLY A 55 3.60 4.97 -21.47
N ALA A 56 4.28 4.41 -20.46
CA ALA A 56 3.95 3.11 -19.89
C ALA A 56 2.85 3.24 -18.84
N ILE A 57 1.88 2.32 -18.84
CA ILE A 57 0.88 2.22 -17.77
C ILE A 57 1.62 1.96 -16.45
N GLN A 58 1.38 2.80 -15.44
CA GLN A 58 1.98 2.66 -14.12
C GLN A 58 0.98 2.08 -13.13
N ILE A 59 1.29 0.91 -12.58
CA ILE A 59 0.53 0.29 -11.50
C ILE A 59 1.46 0.21 -10.28
N ALA A 60 1.11 0.91 -9.21
CA ALA A 60 1.91 0.98 -8.01
C ALA A 60 1.16 0.45 -6.79
N GLY A 61 1.90 0.08 -5.76
CA GLY A 61 1.33 -0.37 -4.50
C GLY A 61 2.37 -0.35 -3.40
N THR A 62 2.08 0.39 -2.32
CA THR A 62 2.98 0.47 -1.17
C THR A 62 2.21 0.62 0.14
N ALA A 63 2.80 0.08 1.21
CA ALA A 63 2.33 0.31 2.58
C ALA A 63 2.98 1.54 3.23
N GLU A 64 3.96 2.15 2.56
CA GLU A 64 4.68 3.31 3.07
C GLU A 64 3.88 4.60 2.84
N VAL A 65 3.29 5.12 3.91
CA VAL A 65 2.38 6.27 3.87
C VAL A 65 3.08 7.52 3.32
N THR A 66 4.38 7.67 3.57
CA THR A 66 5.15 8.83 3.10
C THR A 66 5.32 8.87 1.59
N GLN A 67 5.28 7.72 0.90
CA GLN A 67 5.45 7.64 -0.55
C GLN A 67 4.12 7.54 -1.32
N LEU A 68 3.01 7.25 -0.64
CA LEU A 68 1.69 7.16 -1.27
C LEU A 68 1.32 8.40 -2.12
N PRO A 69 1.60 9.65 -1.72
CA PRO A 69 1.27 10.81 -2.54
C PRO A 69 1.98 10.81 -3.90
N PHE A 70 3.22 10.32 -3.97
CA PHE A 70 3.97 10.28 -5.22
C PHE A 70 3.36 9.28 -6.19
N PHE A 71 3.03 8.08 -5.72
CA PHE A 71 2.36 7.09 -6.56
C PHE A 71 0.93 7.51 -6.92
N ALA A 72 0.17 8.08 -5.98
CA ALA A 72 -1.21 8.49 -6.23
C ALA A 72 -1.33 9.57 -7.32
N VAL A 73 -0.33 10.46 -7.44
CA VAL A 73 -0.35 11.55 -8.44
C VAL A 73 0.26 11.13 -9.78
N VAL A 74 1.24 10.22 -9.78
CA VAL A 74 1.99 9.87 -10.99
C VAL A 74 1.48 8.58 -11.63
N CYS A 75 0.98 7.62 -10.86
CA CYS A 75 0.58 6.33 -11.39
C CYS A 75 -0.90 6.28 -11.80
N ASP A 76 -1.23 5.48 -12.81
CA ASP A 76 -2.60 5.29 -13.29
C ASP A 76 -3.46 4.55 -12.25
N TYR A 77 -2.85 3.58 -11.55
CA TYR A 77 -3.49 2.80 -10.49
C TYR A 77 -2.54 2.67 -9.30
N THR A 78 -3.03 2.99 -8.09
CA THR A 78 -2.23 2.91 -6.86
C THR A 78 -3.00 2.14 -5.80
N LEU A 79 -2.43 1.03 -5.33
CA LEU A 79 -2.89 0.31 -4.15
C LEU A 79 -2.36 1.00 -2.89
N MET A 80 -3.26 1.42 -2.01
CA MET A 80 -2.92 2.18 -0.82
C MET A 80 -2.91 1.31 0.43
N GLY A 81 -1.75 1.17 1.07
CA GLY A 81 -1.69 0.59 2.42
C GLY A 81 -2.18 -0.85 2.46
N GLU A 82 -3.32 -1.07 3.11
CA GLU A 82 -3.94 -2.39 3.30
C GLU A 82 -4.43 -3.02 1.99
N GLU A 83 -4.71 -2.22 0.96
CA GLU A 83 -5.12 -2.71 -0.36
C GLU A 83 -4.03 -3.58 -1.02
N LEU A 84 -2.75 -3.27 -0.76
CA LEU A 84 -1.60 -4.03 -1.25
C LEU A 84 -1.65 -5.47 -0.75
N TYR A 85 -1.91 -5.65 0.54
CA TYR A 85 -1.99 -6.96 1.18
C TYR A 85 -3.27 -7.70 0.80
N ALA A 86 -4.38 -6.96 0.69
CA ALA A 86 -5.64 -7.50 0.22
C ALA A 86 -5.52 -8.06 -1.20
N ALA A 87 -4.89 -7.32 -2.12
CA ALA A 87 -4.69 -7.79 -3.49
C ALA A 87 -3.91 -9.12 -3.53
N GLY A 88 -2.82 -9.24 -2.76
CA GLY A 88 -2.06 -10.48 -2.65
C GLY A 88 -2.89 -11.65 -2.10
N ALA A 89 -3.67 -11.42 -1.04
CA ALA A 89 -4.55 -12.44 -0.46
C ALA A 89 -5.68 -12.88 -1.42
N TYR A 90 -6.29 -11.93 -2.13
CA TYR A 90 -7.32 -12.20 -3.13
C TYR A 90 -6.79 -12.98 -4.33
N LEU A 91 -5.59 -12.65 -4.82
CA LEU A 91 -4.97 -13.35 -5.95
C LEU A 91 -4.52 -14.78 -5.58
N SER A 92 -3.95 -14.95 -4.38
CA SER A 92 -3.49 -16.26 -3.88
C SER A 92 -4.62 -17.18 -3.41
N ASN A 93 -5.80 -16.63 -3.11
CA ASN A 93 -6.93 -17.36 -2.50
C ASN A 93 -6.56 -18.11 -1.21
N GLU A 94 -5.57 -17.61 -0.46
CA GLU A 94 -5.11 -18.24 0.77
C GLU A 94 -6.11 -17.97 1.92
N PRO A 95 -6.80 -19.00 2.45
CA PRO A 95 -7.89 -18.80 3.42
C PRO A 95 -7.44 -18.09 4.70
N ALA A 96 -6.21 -18.33 5.15
CA ALA A 96 -5.66 -17.68 6.33
C ALA A 96 -5.50 -16.16 6.15
N MET A 97 -4.97 -15.73 5.00
CA MET A 97 -4.77 -14.32 4.67
C MET A 97 -6.12 -13.60 4.50
N LEU A 98 -7.06 -14.21 3.77
CA LEU A 98 -8.41 -13.68 3.60
C LEU A 98 -9.17 -13.59 4.93
N GLY A 99 -9.00 -14.58 5.81
CA GLY A 99 -9.56 -14.56 7.16
C GLY A 99 -9.01 -13.43 8.02
N SER A 100 -7.69 -13.19 7.96
CA SER A 100 -7.02 -12.09 8.66
C SER A 100 -7.59 -10.72 8.26
N ILE A 101 -7.75 -10.49 6.96
CA ILE A 101 -8.29 -9.21 6.44
C ILE A 101 -9.73 -9.01 6.92
N LYS A 102 -10.58 -10.03 6.80
CA LYS A 102 -11.97 -9.95 7.29
C LYS A 102 -12.05 -9.71 8.81
N GLY A 103 -11.18 -10.35 9.58
CA GLY A 103 -11.11 -10.14 11.03
C GLY A 103 -10.71 -8.70 11.36
N GLN A 104 -9.68 -8.18 10.70
CA GLN A 104 -9.23 -6.79 10.86
C GLN A 104 -10.36 -5.79 10.53
N ASP A 105 -11.07 -5.97 9.41
CA ASP A 105 -12.15 -5.08 9.00
C ASP A 105 -13.35 -5.13 9.97
N PHE A 106 -13.72 -6.32 10.43
CA PHE A 106 -14.79 -6.47 11.41
C PHE A 106 -14.44 -5.79 12.75
N THR A 107 -13.22 -6.02 13.26
CA THR A 107 -12.76 -5.36 14.49
C THR A 107 -12.71 -3.84 14.33
N LYS A 108 -12.22 -3.34 13.18
CA LYS A 108 -12.21 -1.91 12.87
C LYS A 108 -13.62 -1.31 12.87
N ALA A 109 -14.59 -2.00 12.26
CA ALA A 109 -16.00 -1.57 12.25
C ALA A 109 -16.63 -1.53 13.65
N VAL A 110 -16.40 -2.57 14.47
CA VAL A 110 -16.87 -2.61 15.86
C VAL A 110 -16.29 -1.47 16.68
N LEU A 111 -14.97 -1.21 16.55
CA LEU A 111 -14.32 -0.11 17.25
C LEU A 111 -14.87 1.25 16.83
N ILE A 112 -15.10 1.48 15.54
CA ILE A 112 -15.73 2.72 15.04
C ILE A 112 -17.11 2.90 15.67
N LEU A 113 -17.93 1.84 15.73
CA LEU A 113 -19.26 1.91 16.34
C LEU A 113 -19.19 2.23 17.83
N VAL A 114 -18.29 1.60 18.58
CA VAL A 114 -18.08 1.88 20.01
C VAL A 114 -17.65 3.33 20.23
N ILE A 115 -16.73 3.84 19.40
CA ILE A 115 -16.29 5.25 19.47
C ILE A 115 -17.47 6.19 19.19
N LEU A 116 -18.27 5.94 18.16
CA LEU A 116 -19.42 6.78 17.81
C LEU A 116 -20.47 6.79 18.93
N VAL A 117 -20.79 5.63 19.52
CA VAL A 117 -21.70 5.54 20.66
C VAL A 117 -21.14 6.28 21.87
N GLY A 118 -19.84 6.14 22.16
CA GLY A 118 -19.18 6.86 23.24
C GLY A 118 -19.24 8.38 23.08
N VAL A 119 -18.98 8.87 21.87
CA VAL A 119 -19.10 10.30 21.53
C VAL A 119 -20.54 10.79 21.71
N LEU A 120 -21.55 10.03 21.27
CA LEU A 120 -22.97 10.39 21.42
C LEU A 120 -23.40 10.44 22.89
N LEU A 121 -22.99 9.46 23.70
CA LEU A 121 -23.32 9.42 25.13
C LEU A 121 -22.73 10.62 25.89
N GLU A 122 -21.49 11.01 25.56
CA GLU A 122 -20.85 12.20 26.14
C GLU A 122 -21.59 13.49 25.73
N ILE A 123 -22.01 13.60 24.46
CA ILE A 123 -22.82 14.74 23.99
C ILE A 123 -24.16 14.84 24.75
N LEU A 124 -24.76 13.71 25.12
CA LEU A 124 -26.01 13.63 25.87
C LEU A 124 -25.82 13.79 27.39
N GLY A 125 -24.60 14.04 27.87
CA GLY A 125 -24.29 14.27 29.29
C GLY A 125 -24.19 12.99 30.13
N VAL A 126 -24.06 11.82 29.50
CA VAL A 126 -23.86 10.54 30.20
C VAL A 126 -22.36 10.28 30.34
N HIS A 127 -21.77 10.75 31.43
CA HIS A 127 -20.32 10.67 31.70
C HIS A 127 -19.84 9.29 32.18
N ALA A 128 -20.70 8.27 32.15
CA ALA A 128 -20.41 6.93 32.67
C ALA A 128 -19.14 6.30 32.06
N ILE A 129 -18.85 6.55 30.78
CA ILE A 129 -17.65 6.06 30.11
C ILE A 129 -16.39 6.74 30.64
N LYS A 130 -16.45 8.06 30.83
CA LYS A 130 -15.32 8.86 31.35
C LYS A 130 -15.00 8.50 32.80
N ASP A 131 -16.05 8.34 33.62
CA ASP A 131 -15.93 7.95 35.03
C ASP A 131 -15.35 6.52 35.16
N PHE A 132 -15.80 5.59 34.31
CA PHE A 132 -15.23 4.24 34.25
C PHE A 132 -13.76 4.23 33.85
N MET A 133 -13.38 5.00 32.82
CA MET A 133 -11.98 5.10 32.39
C MET A 133 -11.07 5.78 33.44
N ALA A 134 -11.61 6.71 34.23
CA ALA A 134 -10.88 7.37 35.31
C ALA A 134 -10.63 6.46 36.54
N ILE A 135 -11.43 5.41 36.73
CA ILE A 135 -11.25 4.43 37.81
C ILE A 135 -10.31 3.29 37.37
N ALA A 136 -10.28 2.99 36.08
CA ALA A 136 -9.49 1.88 35.52
C ALA A 136 -8.04 2.25 35.15
N GLY A 137 -7.69 3.54 35.12
CA GLY A 137 -6.32 4.05 34.89
C GLY A 137 -5.67 4.53 36.17
#